data_AF-A0A962V4X7-F1
#
_entry.id   AF-A0A962V4X7-F1
#
_cell.length_a   1.000
_cell.length_b   1.000
_cell.length_c   1.000
_cell.angle_alpha   90.00
_cell.angle_beta   90.00
_cell.angle_gamma   90.00
#
_symmetry.space_group_name_H-M   'P 1'
#
loop_
_entity.id
_entity.type
_entity.pdbx_description
1 polymer ?
#
loop_
_entity_poly.entity_id
_entity_poly.type
_entity_poly.pdbx_seq_one_letter_code
_entity_poly.pdbx_strand_id
1 'polypeptide(L)'
;MPPLTPKDYMIIAALAVGVILFMVFVSPRLIHGMATKMSHDPEADQLSVFDRISLYIASVTMFLIAVIVAIMFFEIVSRYLFLRPTLWVNELSLWLGGMVYLFGGLYAMQQRCHIRITVVYDAVPRAVQRLFDIISTLCVVAFAGAV
;
A
#
# COMPACT_ATOMS: atom_id res chain seq x y z
N MET A 1 -31.56 5.62 6.15
CA MET A 1 -30.25 5.36 6.75
C MET A 1 -30.46 5.25 8.26
N PRO A 2 -30.28 4.08 8.89
CA PRO A 2 -30.25 4.05 10.36
C PRO A 2 -29.02 4.85 10.81
N PRO A 3 -29.18 5.82 11.74
CA PRO A 3 -28.06 6.62 12.21
C PRO A 3 -27.06 5.72 12.95
N LEU A 4 -25.75 5.95 12.74
CA LEU A 4 -24.72 5.28 13.53
C LEU A 4 -24.96 5.58 15.02
N THR A 5 -24.86 4.55 15.84
CA THR A 5 -25.03 4.75 17.28
C THR A 5 -23.75 5.36 17.87
N PRO A 6 -23.83 6.11 18.98
CA PRO A 6 -22.65 6.69 19.63
C PRO A 6 -21.54 5.64 19.94
N LYS A 7 -21.94 4.39 20.18
CA LYS A 7 -21.02 3.28 20.44
C LYS A 7 -20.23 2.86 19.20
N ASP A 8 -20.84 2.92 18.02
CA ASP A 8 -20.19 2.57 16.75
C ASP A 8 -19.05 3.55 16.45
N TYR A 9 -19.29 4.86 16.66
CA TYR A 9 -18.24 5.88 16.51
C TYR A 9 -17.07 5.68 17.45
N MET A 10 -17.32 5.27 18.70
CA MET A 10 -16.25 5.00 19.66
C MET A 10 -15.41 3.78 19.26
N ILE A 11 -16.03 2.72 18.74
CA ILE A 11 -15.33 1.53 18.26
C ILE A 11 -14.48 1.86 17.03
N ILE A 12 -15.03 2.63 16.09
CA ILE A 12 -14.31 3.10 14.90
C ILE A 12 -13.10 3.95 15.31
N ALA A 13 -13.30 4.92 16.20
CA ALA A 13 -12.22 5.77 16.68
C ALA A 13 -11.14 4.96 17.41
N ALA A 14 -11.51 4.00 18.26
CA ALA A 14 -10.57 3.14 18.96
C ALA A 14 -9.76 2.23 18.02
N LEU A 15 -10.40 1.64 17.01
CA LEU A 15 -9.72 0.85 15.97
C LEU A 15 -8.79 1.72 15.13
N ALA A 16 -9.24 2.89 14.68
CA ALA A 16 -8.42 3.82 13.91
C ALA A 16 -7.19 4.28 14.70
N VAL A 17 -7.37 4.67 15.96
CA VAL A 17 -6.26 5.06 16.86
C VAL A 17 -5.33 3.88 17.10
N GLY A 18 -5.86 2.68 17.36
CA GLY A 18 -5.06 1.47 17.56
C GLY A 18 -4.22 1.10 16.34
N VAL A 19 -4.79 1.22 15.14
CA VAL A 19 -4.08 1.01 13.86
C VAL A 19 -2.97 2.04 13.69
N ILE A 20 -3.26 3.32 13.93
CA ILE A 20 -2.26 4.40 13.84
C ILE A 20 -1.13 4.17 14.84
N LEU A 21 -1.45 3.81 16.09
CA LEU A 21 -0.46 3.52 17.14
C LEU A 21 0.40 2.31 16.79
N PHE A 22 -0.21 1.23 16.31
CA PHE A 22 0.50 0.03 15.86
C PHE A 22 1.43 0.34 14.69
N MET A 23 0.96 1.10 13.70
CA MET A 23 1.77 1.55 12.57
C MET A 23 2.97 2.40 13.02
N VAL A 24 2.77 3.34 13.94
CA VAL A 24 3.83 4.23 14.43
C VAL A 24 4.87 3.49 15.29
N PHE A 25 4.49 2.43 16.01
CA PHE A 25 5.41 1.69 16.89
C PHE A 25 6.09 0.48 16.25
N VAL A 26 5.45 -0.15 15.26
CA VAL A 26 5.95 -1.38 14.62
C VAL A 26 6.72 -1.05 13.34
N SER A 27 6.32 -0.04 12.57
CA SER A 27 7.02 0.29 11.31
C SER A 27 8.49 0.73 11.51
N PRO A 28 8.86 1.54 12.53
CA PRO A 28 10.25 1.95 12.71
C PRO A 28 11.18 0.77 13.03
N ARG A 29 10.67 -0.25 13.74
CA ARG A 29 11.44 -1.45 14.07
C ARG A 29 11.73 -2.31 12.85
N LEU A 30 10.78 -2.41 11.91
CA LEU A 30 10.96 -3.21 10.70
C LEU A 30 11.90 -2.54 9.70
N ILE A 31 11.86 -1.21 9.59
CA ILE A 31 12.78 -0.45 8.74
C ILE A 31 14.21 -0.55 9.27
N HIS A 32 14.38 -0.52 10.59
CA HIS A 32 15.68 -0.80 11.19
C HIS A 32 16.15 -2.23 10.86
N GLY A 33 15.25 -3.22 10.88
CA GLY A 33 15.53 -4.60 10.51
C GLY A 33 15.78 -4.86 9.02
N MET A 34 15.19 -4.06 8.12
CA MET A 34 15.45 -4.13 6.68
C MET A 34 16.72 -3.34 6.31
N ALA A 35 16.95 -2.19 6.94
CA ALA A 35 18.16 -1.39 6.75
C ALA A 35 19.43 -2.14 7.18
N THR A 36 19.37 -2.96 8.23
CA THR A 36 20.50 -3.81 8.65
C THR A 36 20.74 -5.00 7.72
N LYS A 37 19.70 -5.50 7.02
CA LYS A 37 19.88 -6.49 5.96
C LYS A 37 20.46 -5.86 4.69
N MET A 38 20.03 -4.64 4.35
CA MET A 38 20.46 -3.94 3.14
C MET A 38 21.84 -3.30 3.30
N SER A 39 22.31 -2.98 4.51
CA SER A 39 23.67 -2.48 4.77
C SER A 39 24.79 -3.48 4.43
N HIS A 40 24.45 -4.72 4.06
CA HIS A 40 25.41 -5.68 3.53
C HIS A 40 25.57 -5.60 2.00
N ASP A 41 24.69 -4.87 1.31
CA ASP A 41 24.81 -4.56 -0.12
C ASP A 41 25.52 -3.20 -0.29
N PRO A 42 26.67 -3.13 -0.99
CA PRO A 42 27.42 -1.88 -1.19
C PRO A 42 26.65 -0.78 -1.94
N GLU A 43 25.49 -1.11 -2.52
CA GLU A 43 24.58 -0.20 -3.23
C GLU A 43 23.63 0.56 -2.27
N ALA A 44 23.47 0.09 -1.02
CA ALA A 44 22.57 0.68 -0.03
C ALA A 44 23.02 2.06 0.51
N ASP A 45 24.30 2.39 0.34
CA ASP A 45 24.90 3.66 0.79
C ASP A 45 24.49 4.85 -0.12
N GLN A 46 23.93 4.60 -1.31
CA GLN A 46 23.48 5.62 -2.26
C GLN A 46 21.95 5.87 -2.26
N LEU A 47 21.20 5.29 -1.32
CA LEU A 47 19.75 5.48 -1.27
C LEU A 47 19.39 6.95 -0.99
N SER A 48 18.72 7.58 -1.95
CA SER A 48 18.23 8.94 -1.83
C SER A 48 17.22 9.04 -0.68
N VAL A 49 17.05 10.23 -0.11
CA VAL A 49 16.05 10.49 0.95
C VAL A 49 14.65 10.05 0.50
N PHE A 50 14.36 10.21 -0.80
CA PHE A 50 13.11 9.75 -1.41
C PHE A 50 12.93 8.24 -1.35
N ASP A 51 14.01 7.47 -1.53
CA ASP A 51 13.93 6.02 -1.49
C ASP A 51 13.63 5.50 -0.09
N ARG A 52 14.22 6.14 0.92
CA ARG A 52 14.01 5.82 2.33
C ARG A 52 12.58 6.14 2.78
N ILE A 53 12.03 7.25 2.32
CA ILE A 53 10.63 7.63 2.58
C ILE A 53 9.69 6.64 1.91
N SER A 54 9.94 6.27 0.66
CA SER A 54 9.08 5.33 -0.06
C SER A 54 9.12 3.92 0.57
N LEU A 55 10.29 3.45 1.01
CA LEU A 55 10.42 2.21 1.78
C LEU A 55 9.66 2.27 3.12
N TYR A 56 9.67 3.42 3.79
CA TYR A 56 8.89 3.64 5.01
C TYR A 56 7.39 3.51 4.74
N ILE A 57 6.90 4.21 3.71
CA ILE A 57 5.48 4.19 3.30
C ILE A 57 5.05 2.77 2.90
N ALA A 58 5.87 2.06 2.14
CA ALA A 58 5.60 0.68 1.73
C ALA A 58 5.50 -0.26 2.95
N SER A 59 6.41 -0.11 3.91
CA SER A 59 6.40 -0.90 5.16
C SER A 59 5.12 -0.68 5.96
N VAL A 60 4.66 0.57 6.06
CA VAL A 60 3.38 0.90 6.71
C VAL A 60 2.21 0.30 5.93
N THR A 61 2.23 0.37 4.60
CA THR A 61 1.15 -0.11 3.73
C THR A 61 0.93 -1.62 3.84
N MET A 62 1.99 -2.42 4.01
CA MET A 62 1.87 -3.87 4.24
C MET A 62 0.99 -4.22 5.44
N PHE A 63 1.07 -3.44 6.52
CA PHE A 63 0.24 -3.65 7.71
C PHE A 63 -1.23 -3.25 7.49
N LEU A 64 -1.49 -2.30 6.60
CA LEU A 64 -2.85 -1.85 6.30
C LEU A 64 -3.70 -2.98 5.69
N ILE A 65 -3.09 -3.86 4.90
CA ILE A 65 -3.74 -5.07 4.39
C ILE A 65 -4.16 -6.01 5.53
N ALA A 66 -3.27 -6.25 6.51
CA ALA A 66 -3.59 -7.09 7.66
C ALA A 66 -4.73 -6.51 8.51
N VAL A 67 -4.79 -5.18 8.63
CA VAL A 67 -5.88 -4.47 9.30
C VAL A 67 -7.21 -4.68 8.57
N ILE A 68 -7.24 -4.52 7.25
CA ILE A 68 -8.44 -4.78 6.44
C ILE A 68 -8.95 -6.21 6.69
N VAL A 69 -8.06 -7.21 6.68
CA VAL A 69 -8.42 -8.61 6.95
C VAL A 69 -9.03 -8.77 8.35
N ALA A 70 -8.45 -8.14 9.38
CA ALA A 70 -8.97 -8.21 10.74
C ALA A 70 -10.38 -7.58 10.87
N ILE A 71 -10.61 -6.44 10.22
CA ILE A 71 -11.92 -5.75 10.25
C ILE A 71 -12.97 -6.56 9.48
N MET A 72 -12.61 -7.14 8.33
CA MET A 72 -13.50 -8.05 7.57
C MET A 72 -13.82 -9.31 8.36
N PHE A 73 -12.84 -9.87 9.08
CA PHE A 73 -13.08 -11.02 9.97
C PHE A 73 -14.04 -10.66 11.11
N PHE A 74 -13.89 -9.46 11.71
CA PHE A 74 -14.84 -8.96 12.71
C PHE A 74 -16.25 -8.82 12.15
N GLU A 75 -16.43 -8.34 10.91
CA GLU A 75 -17.76 -8.27 10.28
C GLU A 75 -18.40 -9.65 10.14
N ILE A 76 -17.64 -10.63 9.65
CA ILE A 76 -18.11 -12.02 9.52
C ILE A 76 -18.57 -12.54 10.88
N VAL A 77 -17.75 -12.39 11.92
CA VAL A 77 -18.12 -12.77 13.30
C VAL A 77 -19.39 -12.04 13.76
N SER A 78 -19.48 -10.72 13.58
CA SER A 78 -20.67 -9.92 13.95
C SER A 78 -21.94 -10.37 13.24
N ARG A 79 -21.83 -10.67 11.94
CA ARG A 79 -22.96 -11.06 11.10
C ARG A 79 -23.47 -12.45 11.45
N TYR A 80 -22.57 -13.42 11.63
CA TYR A 80 -22.97 -14.82 11.83
C TYR A 80 -23.21 -15.19 13.29
N LEU A 81 -22.49 -14.60 14.25
CA LEU A 81 -22.67 -14.92 15.68
C LEU A 81 -23.64 -13.97 16.37
N PHE A 82 -23.61 -12.68 16.05
CA PHE A 82 -24.42 -11.66 16.72
C PHE A 82 -25.64 -11.22 15.89
N LEU A 83 -25.81 -11.74 14.67
CA LEU A 83 -26.92 -11.43 13.75
C LEU A 83 -27.10 -9.92 13.52
N ARG A 84 -26.02 -9.13 13.68
CA ARG A 84 -26.00 -7.67 13.55
C ARG A 84 -25.02 -7.27 12.44
N PRO A 85 -25.52 -7.02 11.22
CA PRO A 85 -24.68 -6.55 10.12
C PRO A 85 -24.23 -5.11 10.34
N THR A 86 -22.92 -4.87 10.24
CA THR A 86 -22.31 -3.54 10.42
C THR A 86 -22.02 -2.89 9.06
N LEU A 87 -22.80 -1.88 8.68
CA LEU A 87 -22.68 -1.24 7.36
C LEU A 87 -21.39 -0.43 7.16
N TRP A 88 -20.82 0.13 8.23
CA TRP A 88 -19.62 0.97 8.17
C TRP A 88 -18.34 0.21 7.80
N VAL A 89 -18.31 -1.10 8.02
CA VAL A 89 -17.13 -1.94 7.73
C VAL A 89 -16.83 -1.96 6.23
N ASN A 90 -17.86 -2.05 5.40
CA ASN A 90 -17.70 -2.05 3.95
C ASN A 90 -17.10 -0.74 3.43
N GLU A 91 -17.62 0.41 3.88
CA GLU A 91 -17.07 1.71 3.49
C GLU A 91 -15.64 1.89 3.99
N LEU A 92 -15.35 1.52 5.25
CA LEU A 92 -14.01 1.62 5.81
C LEU A 92 -13.01 0.75 5.04
N SER A 93 -13.37 -0.50 4.72
CA SER A 93 -12.54 -1.39 3.90
C SER A 93 -12.28 -0.81 2.51
N LEU A 94 -13.25 -0.12 1.91
CA LEU A 94 -13.07 0.56 0.62
C LEU A 94 -12.04 1.70 0.73
N TRP A 95 -12.16 2.56 1.74
CA TRP A 95 -11.22 3.65 1.98
C TRP A 95 -9.80 3.15 2.27
N LEU A 96 -9.66 2.15 3.14
CA LEU A 96 -8.37 1.52 3.44
C LEU A 96 -7.78 0.82 2.22
N GLY A 97 -8.61 0.14 1.42
CA GLY A 97 -8.21 -0.49 0.17
C GLY A 97 -7.67 0.53 -0.84
N GLY A 98 -8.31 1.68 -0.98
CA GLY A 98 -7.82 2.78 -1.83
C GLY A 98 -6.44 3.30 -1.40
N MET A 99 -6.22 3.46 -0.09
CA MET A 99 -4.92 3.86 0.46
C MET A 99 -3.84 2.80 0.17
N VAL A 100 -4.16 1.51 0.35
CA VAL A 100 -3.24 0.41 0.00
C VAL A 100 -2.88 0.46 -1.48
N TYR A 101 -3.85 0.70 -2.35
CA TYR A 101 -3.63 0.75 -3.79
C TYR A 101 -2.69 1.89 -4.18
N LEU A 102 -2.91 3.09 -3.63
CA LEU A 102 -2.12 4.27 -3.93
C LEU A 102 -0.68 4.12 -3.43
N PHE A 103 -0.48 3.72 -2.18
CA PHE A 103 0.85 3.57 -1.60
C PHE A 103 1.60 2.33 -2.13
N GLY A 104 0.89 1.22 -2.38
CA GLY A 104 1.45 0.04 -3.03
C GLY A 104 1.89 0.32 -4.47
N GLY A 105 1.09 1.08 -5.21
CA GLY A 105 1.43 1.55 -6.55
C GLY A 105 2.67 2.44 -6.56
N LEU A 106 2.76 3.40 -5.63
CA LEU A 106 3.94 4.26 -5.48
C LEU A 106 5.23 3.45 -5.27
N TYR A 107 5.18 2.44 -4.40
CA TYR A 107 6.32 1.57 -4.11
C TYR A 107 6.70 0.68 -5.31
N ALA A 108 5.71 0.08 -5.97
CA ALA A 108 5.94 -0.76 -7.15
C ALA A 108 6.58 0.03 -8.32
N MET A 109 6.19 1.31 -8.48
CA MET A 109 6.80 2.21 -9.47
C MET A 109 8.25 2.53 -9.15
N GLN A 110 8.57 2.77 -7.87
CA GLN A 110 9.93 3.03 -7.42
C GLN A 110 10.87 1.85 -7.71
N GLN A 111 10.41 0.62 -7.45
CA GLN A 111 11.21 -0.58 -7.70
C GLN A 111 11.37 -0.92 -9.19
N ARG A 112 10.74 -0.14 -10.10
CA ARG A 112 10.70 -0.42 -11.53
C ARG A 112 10.31 -1.87 -11.84
N CYS A 113 9.43 -2.46 -11.02
CA CYS A 113 9.00 -3.87 -11.14
C CYS A 113 8.12 -4.14 -12.37
N HIS A 114 7.99 -3.17 -13.29
CA HIS A 114 7.42 -3.43 -14.60
C HIS A 114 8.28 -4.45 -15.34
N ILE A 115 7.69 -5.61 -15.64
CA ILE A 115 8.33 -6.68 -16.39
C ILE A 115 8.77 -6.12 -17.76
N ARG A 116 10.06 -5.84 -17.90
CA ARG A 116 10.67 -5.42 -19.17
C ARG A 116 11.29 -6.64 -19.81
N ILE A 117 10.82 -7.00 -21.01
CA ILE A 117 11.46 -8.05 -21.82
C ILE A 117 12.73 -7.43 -22.42
N THR A 118 13.83 -7.51 -21.68
CA THR A 118 15.13 -6.92 -22.06
C THR A 118 15.63 -7.46 -23.40
N VAL A 119 15.42 -8.75 -23.68
CA VAL A 119 15.82 -9.39 -24.95
C VAL A 119 15.19 -8.73 -26.17
N VAL A 120 13.89 -8.43 -26.11
CA VAL A 120 13.19 -7.77 -27.22
C VAL A 120 13.60 -6.31 -27.26
N TYR A 121 13.72 -5.65 -26.11
CA TYR A 121 14.08 -4.23 -26.02
C TYR A 121 15.46 -3.94 -26.62
N ASP A 122 16.46 -4.78 -26.32
CA ASP A 122 17.85 -4.62 -26.76
C ASP A 122 18.05 -5.00 -28.23
N ALA A 123 17.12 -5.77 -28.81
CA ALA A 123 17.15 -6.15 -30.22
C ALA A 123 16.61 -5.05 -31.17
N VAL A 124 15.93 -4.00 -30.66
CA VAL A 124 15.31 -2.95 -31.50
C VAL A 124 16.16 -1.67 -31.55
N PRO A 125 16.21 -0.95 -32.69
CA PRO A 125 16.87 0.35 -32.79
C PRO A 125 16.38 1.38 -31.77
N ARG A 126 17.29 2.28 -31.34
CA ARG A 126 17.09 3.32 -30.31
C ARG A 126 15.81 4.16 -30.48
N ALA A 127 15.34 4.36 -31.71
CA ALA A 127 14.11 5.10 -31.98
C ALA A 127 12.85 4.38 -31.46
N VAL A 128 12.81 3.05 -31.58
CA VAL A 128 11.67 2.23 -31.14
C VAL A 128 11.70 2.00 -29.63
N GLN A 129 12.90 1.89 -29.04
CA GLN A 129 13.06 1.91 -27.58
C GLN A 129 12.43 3.18 -26.98
N ARG A 130 12.74 4.37 -27.53
CA ARG A 130 12.11 5.62 -27.06
C ARG A 130 10.59 5.60 -27.17
N LEU A 131 10.03 5.04 -28.24
CA LEU A 131 8.59 4.91 -28.38
C LEU A 131 7.99 4.01 -27.28
N PHE A 132 8.63 2.89 -26.97
CA PHE A 132 8.19 2.01 -25.88
C PHE A 132 8.30 2.66 -24.50
N ASP A 133 9.38 3.39 -24.21
CA ASP A 133 9.49 4.16 -22.96
C ASP A 133 8.40 5.26 -22.87
N ILE A 134 8.10 5.94 -23.98
CA ILE A 134 7.01 6.95 -24.03
C ILE A 134 5.65 6.29 -23.78
N ILE A 135 5.34 5.19 -24.47
CA ILE A 135 4.08 4.45 -24.29
C ILE A 135 3.95 3.97 -22.85
N SER A 136 4.99 3.36 -22.29
CA SER A 136 5.00 2.90 -20.91
C SER A 136 4.76 4.06 -19.94
N THR A 137 5.42 5.20 -20.15
CA THR A 137 5.23 6.39 -19.31
C THR A 137 3.80 6.94 -19.45
N LEU A 138 3.25 6.97 -20.66
CA LEU A 138 1.87 7.40 -20.92
C LEU A 138 0.85 6.49 -20.25
N CYS A 139 1.02 5.17 -20.31
CA CYS A 139 0.16 4.21 -19.63
C CYS A 139 0.18 4.43 -18.11
N VAL A 140 1.36 4.66 -17.53
CA VAL A 140 1.49 4.96 -16.10
C VAL A 140 0.78 6.27 -15.73
N VAL A 141 0.96 7.33 -16.52
CA VAL A 141 0.30 8.63 -16.29
C VAL A 141 -1.21 8.53 -16.45
N ALA A 142 -1.70 7.82 -17.47
CA ALA A 142 -3.13 7.61 -17.69
C ALA A 142 -3.78 6.82 -16.55
N PHE A 143 -3.10 5.77 -16.08
CA PHE A 143 -3.54 5.00 -14.93
C PHE A 143 -3.56 5.84 -13.65
N ALA A 144 -2.51 6.61 -13.39
CA ALA A 144 -2.44 7.49 -12.23
C ALA A 144 -3.50 8.60 -12.25
N GLY A 145 -3.95 9.06 -13.43
CA GLY A 145 -5.03 10.03 -13.56
C GLY A 145 -6.45 9.43 -13.49
N ALA A 146 -6.59 8.11 -13.64
CA ALA A 146 -7.89 7.42 -13.57
C ALA A 146 -8.26 6.96 -12.15
N VAL A 147 -7.27 6.88 -11.26
CA VAL A 147 -7.37 6.52 -9.84
C VAL A 147 -7.57 7.76 -8.99
#